data_AF-A0A484K170-F1
#
_entry.id   AF-A0A484K170-F1
#
_cell.length_a   1.000
_cell.length_b   1.000
_cell.length_c   1.000
_cell.angle_alpha   90.00
_cell.angle_beta   90.00
_cell.angle_gamma   90.00
#
_symmetry.space_group_name_H-M   'P 1'
#
loop_
_entity.id
_entity.type
_entity.pdbx_description
1 polymer ?
#
loop_
_entity_poly.entity_id
_entity_poly.type
_entity_poly.pdbx_seq_one_letter_code
_entity_poly.pdbx_strand_id
1 'polypeptide(L)'
;MVGEHGTQLSGGQKQRVAIARAIIKDPRILLLDEATSALDAESERVVQEALDRIMVNRTTIIVAHRLTTVRNAHMIAVIHQGKIVEKGTHLELLKDPEGTYSQLVCLQEADKDREQYERQLSQRRTSSLRSVSRSSSGIGNSSRRSISASSFGLPTGLGVTETTAADPEIPSPEKLSTKIPIRRLASLNKPEIPVLLAGTISGVINGAILPLFGILISNVIKAFYEPPHELKKDANFWSLIFVVLGAVSFLACPARTYFFGVAGCRLIKRVRSMCFEKVIRMEVGWFDEPEHSSGVIGARLSADASTVRGLVGDALAQIVQDTASAVVGLAIAFEASWQLALIILAMIPMIGLNGYAQIKFMKGFSADAKVYAT
;
A
#
# COMPACT_ATOMS: atom_id res chain seq x y z
N MET A 1 -7.29 1.49 -15.98
CA MET A 1 -6.90 0.15 -16.49
C MET A 1 -7.63 -0.87 -15.62
N VAL A 2 -8.32 -1.87 -16.18
CA VAL A 2 -8.91 -2.95 -15.36
C VAL A 2 -7.93 -4.15 -15.38
N GLY A 3 -7.34 -4.55 -14.26
CA GLY A 3 -7.44 -3.93 -12.92
C GLY A 3 -6.39 -4.42 -11.91
N GLU A 4 -6.35 -3.73 -10.75
CA GLU A 4 -5.80 -4.24 -9.48
C GLU A 4 -6.90 -4.97 -8.66
N HIS A 5 -8.10 -5.18 -9.21
CA HIS A 5 -9.25 -5.84 -8.55
C HIS A 5 -9.99 -6.84 -9.46
N GLY A 6 -9.25 -7.81 -10.02
CA GLY A 6 -9.83 -9.15 -10.22
C GLY A 6 -10.86 -9.39 -11.33
N THR A 7 -10.78 -8.71 -12.48
CA THR A 7 -11.04 -9.43 -13.75
C THR A 7 -9.96 -9.06 -14.74
N GLN A 8 -9.19 -10.06 -15.18
CA GLN A 8 -8.23 -9.88 -16.26
C GLN A 8 -9.00 -9.75 -17.56
N LEU A 9 -9.17 -8.52 -18.02
CA LEU A 9 -9.63 -8.28 -19.37
C LEU A 9 -8.58 -8.82 -20.35
N SER A 10 -9.01 -9.60 -21.35
CA SER A 10 -8.14 -10.01 -22.46
C SER A 10 -7.54 -8.79 -23.16
N GLY A 11 -6.43 -8.96 -23.89
CA GLY A 11 -5.80 -7.87 -24.65
C GLY A 11 -6.83 -7.09 -25.50
N GLY A 12 -7.65 -7.81 -26.27
CA GLY A 12 -8.74 -7.23 -27.05
C GLY A 12 -9.85 -6.56 -26.21
N GLN A 13 -10.18 -7.06 -25.02
CA GLN A 13 -11.12 -6.40 -24.12
C GLN A 13 -10.57 -5.08 -23.56
N LYS A 14 -9.30 -5.04 -23.15
CA LYS A 14 -8.64 -3.80 -22.71
C LYS A 14 -8.60 -2.77 -23.84
N GLN A 15 -8.34 -3.23 -25.06
CA GLN A 15 -8.32 -2.41 -26.25
C GLN A 15 -9.70 -1.81 -26.56
N ARG A 16 -10.79 -2.59 -26.47
CA ARG A 16 -12.16 -2.08 -26.60
C ARG A 16 -12.51 -1.01 -25.57
N VAL A 17 -12.10 -1.19 -24.30
CA VAL A 17 -12.31 -0.18 -23.25
C VAL A 17 -11.51 1.09 -23.52
N ALA A 18 -10.28 0.97 -24.02
CA ALA A 18 -9.46 2.13 -24.40
C ALA A 18 -10.08 2.92 -25.56
N ILE A 19 -10.61 2.22 -26.57
CA ILE A 19 -11.32 2.84 -27.70
C ILE A 19 -12.60 3.51 -27.21
N ALA A 20 -13.41 2.86 -26.37
CA ALA A 20 -14.60 3.48 -25.78
C ALA A 20 -14.26 4.76 -25.00
N ARG A 21 -13.16 4.78 -24.23
CA ARG A 21 -12.68 5.99 -23.55
C ARG A 21 -12.29 7.10 -24.53
N ALA A 22 -11.65 6.75 -25.65
CA ALA A 22 -11.29 7.72 -26.69
C ALA A 22 -12.54 8.31 -27.35
N ILE A 23 -13.57 7.49 -27.59
CA ILE A 23 -14.86 7.92 -28.12
C ILE A 23 -15.55 8.91 -27.17
N ILE A 24 -15.63 8.60 -25.87
CA ILE A 24 -16.27 9.47 -24.87
C ILE A 24 -15.56 10.82 -24.75
N LYS A 25 -14.23 10.84 -24.89
CA LYS A 25 -13.43 12.07 -24.74
C LYS A 25 -13.56 13.02 -25.94
N ASP A 26 -14.09 12.54 -27.07
CA ASP A 26 -14.30 13.31 -28.30
C ASP A 26 -13.09 14.19 -28.74
N PRO A 27 -11.87 13.63 -28.88
CA PRO A 27 -10.69 14.44 -29.19
C PRO A 27 -10.69 14.96 -30.64
N ARG A 28 -10.13 16.16 -30.87
CA ARG A 28 -9.90 16.73 -32.23
C ARG A 28 -8.82 15.99 -33.01
N ILE A 29 -7.84 15.41 -32.31
CA ILE A 29 -6.73 14.64 -32.88
C ILE A 29 -6.76 13.25 -32.24
N LEU A 30 -6.85 12.22 -33.07
CA LEU A 30 -6.88 10.83 -32.66
C LEU A 30 -5.56 10.14 -33.06
N LEU A 31 -4.91 9.51 -32.10
CA LEU A 31 -3.69 8.72 -32.32
C LEU A 31 -4.03 7.25 -32.08
N LEU A 32 -3.86 6.43 -33.11
CA LEU A 32 -4.11 5.00 -33.07
C LEU A 32 -2.78 4.27 -33.25
N ASP A 33 -2.22 3.77 -32.15
CA ASP A 33 -0.98 2.98 -32.15
C ASP A 33 -1.33 1.50 -32.07
N GLU A 34 -1.19 0.79 -33.20
CA GLU A 34 -1.50 -0.64 -33.34
C GLU A 34 -2.87 -1.04 -32.75
N ALA A 35 -3.89 -0.24 -33.00
CA ALA A 35 -5.21 -0.33 -32.37
C ALA A 35 -6.00 -1.64 -32.64
N THR A 36 -5.47 -2.53 -33.47
CA THR A 36 -6.09 -3.82 -33.85
C THR A 36 -5.15 -5.02 -33.66
N SER A 37 -3.93 -4.85 -33.13
CA SER A 37 -2.94 -5.93 -33.06
C SER A 37 -3.28 -7.04 -32.06
N ALA A 38 -3.94 -6.71 -30.94
CA ALA A 38 -4.28 -7.66 -29.88
C ALA A 38 -5.72 -8.22 -29.96
N LEU A 39 -6.39 -8.09 -31.11
CA LEU A 39 -7.76 -8.59 -31.35
C LEU A 39 -7.76 -9.87 -32.21
N ASP A 40 -8.71 -10.76 -31.89
CA ASP A 40 -9.13 -11.85 -32.75
C ASP A 40 -9.82 -11.33 -34.02
N ALA A 41 -9.81 -12.12 -35.10
CA ALA A 41 -10.28 -11.69 -36.41
C ALA A 41 -11.78 -11.31 -36.47
N GLU A 42 -12.62 -11.87 -35.58
CA GLU A 42 -14.04 -11.50 -35.48
C GLU A 42 -14.20 -10.15 -34.77
N SER A 43 -13.59 -10.01 -33.59
CA SER A 43 -13.62 -8.76 -32.82
C SER A 43 -12.97 -7.58 -33.57
N GLU A 44 -11.93 -7.85 -34.35
CA GLU A 44 -11.23 -6.84 -35.14
C GLU A 44 -12.15 -6.15 -36.13
N ARG A 45 -13.00 -6.91 -36.85
CA ARG A 45 -13.93 -6.33 -37.84
C ARG A 45 -14.90 -5.36 -37.19
N VAL A 46 -15.46 -5.72 -36.03
CA VAL A 46 -16.39 -4.91 -35.26
C VAL A 46 -15.70 -3.63 -34.75
N VAL A 47 -14.47 -3.76 -34.26
CA VAL A 47 -13.70 -2.61 -33.78
C VAL A 47 -13.25 -1.71 -34.91
N GLN A 48 -12.88 -2.27 -36.07
CA GLN A 48 -12.51 -1.49 -37.24
C GLN A 48 -13.68 -0.64 -37.73
N GLU A 49 -14.89 -1.19 -37.79
CA GLU A 49 -16.08 -0.43 -38.15
C GLU A 49 -16.35 0.73 -37.17
N ALA A 50 -16.14 0.49 -35.88
CA ALA A 50 -16.25 1.55 -34.87
C ALA A 50 -15.17 2.62 -35.03
N LEU A 51 -13.92 2.22 -35.32
CA LEU A 51 -12.81 3.13 -35.61
C LEU A 51 -13.08 3.99 -36.85
N ASP A 52 -13.54 3.38 -37.94
CA ASP A 52 -13.85 4.09 -39.19
C ASP A 52 -14.93 5.15 -38.98
N ARG A 53 -15.96 4.87 -38.16
CA ARG A 53 -17.02 5.84 -37.81
C ARG A 53 -16.49 7.02 -37.00
N ILE A 54 -15.55 6.79 -36.09
CA ILE A 54 -15.03 7.86 -35.21
C ILE A 54 -13.95 8.68 -35.92
N MET A 55 -13.29 8.13 -36.94
CA MET A 55 -12.28 8.83 -37.74
C MET A 55 -12.88 9.93 -38.60
N VAL A 56 -14.17 9.87 -38.92
CA VAL A 56 -14.87 10.89 -39.70
C VAL A 56 -14.80 12.23 -38.95
N ASN A 57 -14.39 13.28 -39.67
CA ASN A 57 -14.27 14.64 -39.16
C ASN A 57 -13.22 14.83 -38.03
N ARG A 58 -12.21 13.95 -37.96
CA ARG A 58 -11.06 14.08 -37.04
C ARG A 58 -9.74 13.96 -37.76
N THR A 59 -8.71 14.62 -37.24
CA THR A 59 -7.34 14.32 -37.67
C THR A 59 -6.90 13.03 -37.01
N THR A 60 -6.77 11.95 -37.78
CA THR A 60 -6.36 10.64 -37.26
C THR A 60 -4.99 10.25 -37.80
N ILE A 61 -4.06 9.93 -36.90
CA ILE A 61 -2.76 9.35 -37.22
C ILE A 61 -2.79 7.88 -36.79
N ILE A 62 -2.54 6.99 -37.73
CA ILE A 62 -2.59 5.54 -37.50
C ILE A 62 -1.21 4.95 -37.72
N VAL A 63 -0.68 4.29 -36.69
CA VAL A 63 0.44 3.36 -36.81
C VAL A 63 -0.16 1.97 -36.90
N ALA A 64 0.00 1.32 -38.04
CA ALA A 64 -0.69 0.10 -38.37
C ALA A 64 0.30 -1.04 -38.64
N HIS A 65 0.03 -2.19 -38.02
CA HIS A 65 0.68 -3.45 -38.35
C HIS A 65 -0.06 -4.22 -39.46
N ARG A 66 -1.30 -3.84 -39.82
CA ARG A 66 -2.14 -4.57 -40.79
C ARG A 66 -2.43 -3.74 -42.04
N LEU A 67 -2.24 -4.32 -43.22
CA LEU A 67 -2.50 -3.64 -44.49
C LEU A 67 -3.96 -3.14 -44.65
N THR A 68 -4.92 -3.85 -44.06
CA THR A 68 -6.35 -3.50 -44.10
C THR A 68 -6.62 -2.12 -43.49
N THR A 69 -5.91 -1.76 -42.43
CA THR A 69 -6.01 -0.44 -41.77
C THR A 69 -5.31 0.68 -42.55
N VAL A 70 -4.31 0.35 -43.37
CA VAL A 70 -3.52 1.33 -44.12
C VAL A 70 -4.15 1.67 -45.48
N ARG A 71 -4.85 0.71 -46.11
CA ARG A 71 -5.39 0.85 -47.48
C ARG A 71 -6.36 2.02 -47.65
N ASN A 72 -7.16 2.32 -46.63
CA ASN A 72 -8.19 3.37 -46.68
C ASN A 72 -7.67 4.74 -46.19
N ALA A 73 -6.38 4.88 -45.93
CA ALA A 73 -5.81 6.14 -45.47
C ALA A 73 -5.73 7.17 -46.61
N HIS A 74 -6.07 8.43 -46.30
CA HIS A 74 -5.93 9.54 -47.24
C HIS A 74 -4.48 9.79 -47.66
N MET A 75 -3.54 9.45 -46.78
CA MET A 75 -2.11 9.66 -46.97
C MET A 75 -1.35 8.62 -46.16
N ILE A 76 -0.43 7.92 -46.80
CA ILE A 76 0.44 6.93 -46.20
C ILE A 76 1.86 7.51 -46.22
N ALA A 77 2.55 7.43 -45.08
CA ALA A 77 3.96 7.80 -44.97
C ALA A 77 4.74 6.57 -44.49
N VAL A 78 5.71 6.13 -45.29
CA VAL A 78 6.56 4.99 -44.96
C VAL A 78 7.85 5.49 -44.33
N ILE A 79 8.15 4.95 -43.16
CA ILE A 79 9.34 5.32 -42.38
C ILE A 79 10.37 4.19 -42.50
N HIS A 80 11.59 4.54 -42.91
CA HIS A 80 12.72 3.62 -42.92
C HIS A 80 13.93 4.32 -42.27
N GLN A 81 14.56 3.67 -41.29
CA GLN A 81 15.69 4.20 -40.52
C GLN A 81 15.44 5.62 -39.93
N GLY A 82 14.23 5.87 -39.43
CA GLY A 82 13.86 7.14 -38.80
C GLY A 82 13.63 8.31 -39.77
N LYS A 83 13.61 8.06 -41.09
CA LYS A 83 13.28 9.06 -42.12
C LYS A 83 12.05 8.61 -42.91
N ILE A 84 11.25 9.58 -43.38
CA ILE A 84 10.13 9.31 -44.30
C ILE A 84 10.74 9.11 -45.69
N VAL A 85 10.63 7.89 -46.21
CA VAL A 85 11.19 7.52 -47.53
C VAL A 85 10.15 7.68 -48.63
N GLU A 86 8.90 7.35 -48.34
CA GLU A 86 7.79 7.42 -49.29
C GLU A 86 6.57 8.10 -48.65
N LYS A 87 5.84 8.87 -49.45
CA LYS A 87 4.60 9.54 -49.04
C LYS A 87 3.64 9.62 -50.22
N GLY A 88 2.43 9.11 -50.05
CA GLY A 88 1.42 9.13 -51.12
C GLY A 88 0.16 8.37 -50.74
N THR A 89 -0.76 8.25 -51.70
CA THR A 89 -1.92 7.38 -51.58
C THR A 89 -1.54 5.91 -51.84
N HIS A 90 -2.39 4.96 -51.43
CA HIS A 90 -2.17 3.53 -51.66
C HIS A 90 -1.90 3.21 -53.14
N LEU A 91 -2.62 3.86 -54.06
CA LEU A 91 -2.47 3.63 -55.51
C LEU A 91 -1.19 4.25 -56.08
N GLU A 92 -0.69 5.34 -55.50
CA GLU A 92 0.56 5.97 -55.96
C GLU A 92 1.77 5.16 -55.50
N LEU A 93 1.75 4.70 -54.24
CA LEU A 93 2.85 3.94 -53.66
C LEU A 93 2.97 2.50 -54.20
N LEU A 94 1.91 1.97 -54.82
CA LEU A 94 1.91 0.65 -55.45
C LEU A 94 2.43 0.67 -56.90
N LYS A 95 2.55 1.85 -57.54
CA LYS A 95 3.05 1.96 -58.92
C LYS A 95 4.54 1.65 -59.04
N ASP A 96 5.29 1.83 -57.96
CA ASP A 96 6.70 1.50 -57.90
C ASP A 96 6.86 0.08 -57.34
N PRO A 97 7.14 -0.94 -58.19
CA PRO A 97 7.29 -2.31 -57.73
C PRO A 97 8.51 -2.50 -56.81
N GLU A 98 9.52 -1.63 -56.91
CA GLU A 98 10.72 -1.64 -56.05
C GLU A 98 10.58 -0.77 -54.80
N GLY A 99 9.42 -0.10 -54.62
CA GLY A 99 9.14 0.75 -53.47
C GLY A 99 9.04 -0.04 -52.16
N THR A 100 9.45 0.60 -51.05
CA THR A 100 9.41 0.03 -49.69
C THR A 100 7.97 -0.34 -49.30
N TYR A 101 6.99 0.48 -49.66
CA TYR A 101 5.58 0.19 -49.42
C TYR A 101 5.11 -1.07 -50.15
N SER A 102 5.45 -1.20 -51.43
CA SER A 102 5.08 -2.33 -52.31
C SER A 102 5.64 -3.65 -51.77
N GLN A 103 6.90 -3.64 -51.33
CA GLN A 103 7.54 -4.81 -50.71
C GLN A 103 6.85 -5.24 -49.42
N LEU A 104 6.47 -4.29 -48.55
CA LEU A 104 5.73 -4.59 -47.31
C LEU A 104 4.35 -5.19 -47.59
N VAL A 105 3.65 -4.70 -48.61
CA VAL A 105 2.35 -5.23 -49.06
C VAL A 105 2.51 -6.68 -49.53
N CYS A 106 3.49 -6.94 -50.40
CA CYS A 106 3.75 -8.28 -50.94
C CYS A 106 4.07 -9.30 -49.83
N LEU A 107 4.89 -8.91 -48.86
CA LEU A 107 5.22 -9.76 -47.71
C LEU A 107 3.98 -10.11 -46.86
N GLN A 108 3.10 -9.13 -46.60
CA GLN A 108 1.89 -9.38 -45.82
C GLN A 108 0.83 -10.22 -46.54
N GLU A 109 0.74 -10.12 -47.87
CA GLU A 109 -0.15 -10.97 -48.67
C GLU A 109 0.34 -12.42 -48.69
N ALA A 110 1.65 -12.63 -48.83
CA ALA A 110 2.26 -13.97 -48.76
C ALA A 110 2.03 -14.66 -47.40
N ASP A 111 2.11 -13.92 -46.29
CA ASP A 111 1.87 -14.46 -44.94
C ASP A 111 0.39 -14.85 -44.74
N LYS A 112 -0.56 -14.07 -45.27
CA LYS A 112 -2.00 -14.41 -45.21
C LYS A 112 -2.31 -15.69 -45.98
N ASP A 113 -1.76 -15.83 -47.17
CA ASP A 113 -1.95 -17.02 -48.00
C ASP A 113 -1.37 -18.27 -47.32
N ARG A 114 -0.22 -18.13 -46.64
CA ARG A 114 0.40 -19.20 -45.87
C ARG A 114 -0.44 -19.61 -44.66
N GLU A 115 -0.93 -18.66 -43.86
CA GLU A 115 -1.81 -18.94 -42.74
C GLU A 115 -3.11 -19.64 -43.17
N GLN A 116 -3.68 -19.21 -44.30
CA GLN A 116 -4.91 -19.78 -44.84
C GLN A 116 -4.71 -21.22 -45.35
N TYR A 117 -3.56 -21.49 -45.96
CA TYR A 117 -3.14 -22.85 -46.35
C TYR A 117 -2.93 -23.76 -45.14
N GLU A 118 -2.24 -23.30 -44.09
CA GLU A 118 -2.01 -24.07 -42.86
C GLU A 118 -3.31 -24.38 -42.10
N ARG A 119 -4.28 -23.45 -42.08
CA ARG A 119 -5.62 -23.67 -41.51
C ARG A 119 -6.42 -24.71 -42.29
N GLN A 120 -6.33 -24.74 -43.61
CA GLN A 120 -6.95 -25.78 -44.44
C GLN A 120 -6.30 -27.16 -44.20
N LEU A 121 -4.98 -27.21 -44.07
CA LEU A 121 -4.24 -28.46 -43.82
C LEU A 121 -4.58 -29.06 -42.44
N SER A 122 -4.74 -28.21 -41.42
CA SER A 122 -5.11 -28.62 -40.07
C SER A 122 -6.57 -29.07 -39.98
N GLN A 123 -7.51 -28.40 -40.66
CA GLN A 123 -8.89 -28.91 -40.77
C GLN A 123 -8.96 -30.27 -41.46
N ARG A 124 -8.14 -30.51 -42.50
CA ARG A 124 -8.08 -31.80 -43.20
C ARG A 124 -7.51 -32.93 -42.33
N ARG A 125 -6.58 -32.63 -41.41
CA ARG A 125 -6.08 -33.60 -40.42
C ARG A 125 -7.12 -33.96 -39.35
N THR A 126 -8.01 -33.02 -38.98
CA THR A 126 -9.06 -33.28 -37.98
C THR A 126 -10.24 -34.10 -38.52
N SER A 127 -10.52 -34.06 -39.83
CA SER A 127 -11.57 -34.89 -40.44
C SER A 127 -11.16 -36.35 -40.65
N SER A 128 -9.85 -36.65 -40.77
CA SER A 128 -9.33 -38.02 -40.87
C SER A 128 -9.32 -38.79 -39.55
N LEU A 129 -9.46 -38.12 -38.40
CA LEU A 129 -9.48 -38.76 -37.07
C LEU A 129 -10.89 -39.05 -36.53
N ARG A 130 -11.96 -38.73 -37.27
CA ARG A 130 -13.35 -38.93 -36.82
C ARG A 130 -14.05 -40.16 -37.39
N SER A 131 -13.34 -41.08 -38.04
CA SER A 131 -13.93 -42.29 -38.62
C SER A 131 -13.61 -43.58 -37.86
N VAL A 132 -13.47 -43.57 -36.53
CA VAL A 132 -13.49 -44.81 -35.72
C VAL A 132 -14.13 -44.55 -34.35
N SER A 133 -15.45 -44.74 -34.28
CA SER A 133 -16.16 -45.30 -33.11
C SER A 133 -17.65 -45.31 -33.38
N ARG A 134 -18.11 -46.37 -34.05
CA ARG A 134 -19.51 -46.82 -34.02
C ARG A 134 -19.66 -47.74 -32.79
N SER A 135 -20.85 -47.70 -32.20
CA SER A 135 -21.41 -48.62 -31.18
C SER A 135 -21.24 -48.17 -29.72
N SER A 136 -22.30 -47.62 -29.10
CA SER A 136 -23.33 -48.41 -28.40
C SER A 136 -24.37 -47.50 -27.75
N SER A 137 -25.62 -47.98 -27.74
CA SER A 137 -26.87 -47.41 -27.24
C SER A 137 -26.94 -47.27 -25.71
N GLY A 138 -27.62 -46.23 -25.22
CA GLY A 138 -28.07 -46.10 -23.83
C GLY A 138 -28.95 -44.87 -23.60
N ILE A 139 -30.23 -45.11 -23.34
CA ILE A 139 -31.37 -44.20 -23.17
C ILE A 139 -31.25 -43.24 -21.98
N GLY A 140 -31.77 -42.00 -22.10
CA GLY A 140 -32.04 -41.16 -20.91
C GLY A 140 -32.31 -39.66 -21.11
N ASN A 141 -33.47 -39.32 -21.70
CA ASN A 141 -34.35 -38.17 -21.37
C ASN A 141 -33.78 -36.75 -21.10
N SER A 142 -34.07 -35.80 -21.99
CA SER A 142 -34.90 -34.61 -21.66
C SER A 142 -35.04 -33.65 -22.86
N SER A 143 -36.14 -32.93 -22.81
CA SER A 143 -36.91 -32.30 -23.88
C SER A 143 -36.32 -31.02 -24.48
N ARG A 144 -36.52 -30.92 -25.80
CA ARG A 144 -36.58 -29.74 -26.67
C ARG A 144 -37.01 -28.44 -25.96
N ARG A 145 -36.29 -27.33 -26.20
CA ARG A 145 -36.71 -26.27 -27.13
C ARG A 145 -35.67 -25.17 -27.28
N SER A 146 -35.76 -24.55 -28.45
CA SER A 146 -34.91 -23.55 -29.07
C SER A 146 -35.40 -22.12 -28.83
N ILE A 147 -34.62 -21.18 -29.38
CA ILE A 147 -34.89 -19.80 -29.85
C ILE A 147 -34.91 -18.61 -28.88
N SER A 148 -34.37 -17.53 -29.45
CA SER A 148 -33.90 -16.24 -28.95
C SER A 148 -34.97 -15.15 -28.69
N ALA A 149 -34.48 -14.05 -28.11
CA ALA A 149 -34.72 -12.64 -28.47
C ALA A 149 -35.66 -11.76 -27.61
N SER A 150 -35.06 -10.65 -27.12
CA SER A 150 -35.60 -9.26 -26.93
C SER A 150 -36.77 -9.09 -25.94
N SER A 151 -37.04 -7.97 -25.25
CA SER A 151 -36.85 -6.52 -25.43
C SER A 151 -37.27 -5.85 -24.10
N PHE A 152 -36.52 -4.88 -23.55
CA PHE A 152 -36.76 -3.41 -23.61
C PHE A 152 -37.77 -2.82 -22.59
N GLY A 153 -37.36 -1.77 -21.87
CA GLY A 153 -38.24 -0.93 -21.04
C GLY A 153 -37.52 0.07 -20.10
N LEU A 154 -37.26 1.28 -20.61
CA LEU A 154 -36.87 2.56 -19.94
C LEU A 154 -38.06 3.14 -19.10
N PRO A 155 -38.08 4.36 -18.47
CA PRO A 155 -37.05 5.40 -18.21
C PRO A 155 -37.10 6.20 -16.85
N THR A 156 -36.12 7.10 -16.68
CA THR A 156 -36.17 8.49 -16.11
C THR A 156 -36.40 8.79 -14.62
N GLY A 157 -35.50 9.64 -14.07
CA GLY A 157 -35.69 10.46 -12.87
C GLY A 157 -34.42 11.24 -12.47
N LEU A 158 -34.44 12.56 -12.67
CA LEU A 158 -33.33 13.53 -12.64
C LEU A 158 -32.86 13.92 -11.22
N GLY A 159 -31.59 14.32 -11.06
CA GLY A 159 -31.11 15.05 -9.88
C GLY A 159 -29.59 15.20 -9.80
N VAL A 160 -29.05 16.27 -10.39
CA VAL A 160 -27.64 16.69 -10.33
C VAL A 160 -27.42 17.54 -9.07
N THR A 161 -26.41 17.25 -8.23
CA THR A 161 -25.46 18.28 -7.75
C THR A 161 -24.17 17.72 -7.13
N GLU A 162 -23.15 18.54 -7.29
CA GLU A 162 -21.72 18.43 -7.06
C GLU A 162 -21.23 18.29 -5.60
N THR A 163 -20.15 17.48 -5.47
CA THR A 163 -18.89 17.73 -4.75
C THR A 163 -18.90 18.00 -3.24
N THR A 164 -18.42 17.00 -2.48
CA THR A 164 -17.32 17.18 -1.52
C THR A 164 -16.62 15.85 -1.24
N ALA A 165 -15.29 15.88 -1.22
CA ALA A 165 -14.43 14.74 -0.97
C ALA A 165 -14.67 14.16 0.44
N ALA A 166 -15.11 12.91 0.50
CA ALA A 166 -14.99 12.06 1.66
C ALA A 166 -14.37 10.75 1.19
N ASP A 167 -13.23 10.38 1.77
CA ASP A 167 -12.60 9.07 1.56
C ASP A 167 -13.64 7.98 1.76
N PRO A 168 -13.83 7.05 0.81
CA PRO A 168 -14.61 5.86 1.10
C PRO A 168 -13.80 5.00 2.07
N GLU A 169 -14.17 5.03 3.34
CA GLU A 169 -13.84 3.98 4.31
C GLU A 169 -14.31 2.65 3.71
N ILE A 170 -13.36 1.89 3.17
CA ILE A 170 -13.58 0.50 2.80
C ILE A 170 -13.98 -0.23 4.10
N PRO A 171 -15.13 -0.93 4.14
CA PRO A 171 -15.50 -1.74 5.29
C PRO A 171 -14.39 -2.75 5.52
N SER A 172 -13.65 -2.59 6.62
CA SER A 172 -12.62 -3.55 7.01
C SER A 172 -13.32 -4.87 7.30
N PRO A 173 -13.00 -5.98 6.59
CA PRO A 173 -13.55 -7.27 6.95
C PRO A 173 -13.12 -7.60 8.38
N GLU A 174 -14.06 -8.10 9.17
CA GLU A 174 -13.85 -8.58 10.53
C GLU A 174 -12.73 -9.64 10.56
N LYS A 175 -11.49 -9.19 10.76
CA LYS A 175 -10.41 -10.13 11.09
C LYS A 175 -10.49 -10.42 12.57
N LEU A 176 -10.69 -11.70 12.88
CA LEU A 176 -10.33 -12.31 14.16
C LEU A 176 -8.98 -11.74 14.61
N SER A 177 -9.05 -10.76 15.52
CA SER A 177 -7.87 -10.18 16.16
C SER A 177 -7.30 -11.25 17.09
N THR A 178 -6.54 -12.16 16.49
CA THR A 178 -5.79 -13.14 17.24
C THR A 178 -4.78 -12.32 18.04
N LYS A 179 -5.07 -12.06 19.32
CA LYS A 179 -4.19 -11.29 20.20
C LYS A 179 -2.89 -12.08 20.35
N ILE A 180 -1.92 -11.77 19.50
CA ILE A 180 -0.61 -12.40 19.59
C ILE A 180 0.03 -11.88 20.87
N PRO A 181 0.53 -12.76 21.75
CA PRO A 181 1.16 -12.32 22.98
C PRO A 181 2.41 -11.49 22.67
N ILE A 182 2.60 -10.38 23.39
CA ILE A 182 3.77 -9.49 23.30
C ILE A 182 5.08 -10.29 23.50
N ARG A 183 5.01 -11.44 24.17
CA ARG A 183 6.12 -12.39 24.34
C ARG A 183 6.72 -12.86 23.01
N ARG A 184 5.93 -12.99 21.95
CA ARG A 184 6.44 -13.35 20.61
C ARG A 184 7.21 -12.20 19.98
N LEU A 185 6.81 -10.95 20.24
CA LEU A 185 7.60 -9.79 19.82
C LEU A 185 8.91 -9.70 20.61
N ALA A 186 8.86 -9.98 21.91
CA ALA A 186 10.06 -10.03 22.75
C ALA A 186 11.05 -11.12 22.30
N SER A 187 10.57 -12.27 21.79
CA SER A 187 11.46 -13.32 21.30
C SER A 187 12.20 -12.97 20.01
N LEU A 188 11.67 -12.03 19.21
CA LEU A 188 12.33 -11.52 17.99
C LEU A 188 13.48 -10.54 18.30
N ASN A 189 13.49 -9.98 19.51
CA ASN A 189 14.44 -8.98 20.01
C ASN A 189 15.63 -9.61 20.77
N LYS A 190 15.72 -10.95 20.79
CA LYS A 190 16.77 -11.71 21.49
C LYS A 190 18.22 -11.26 21.19
N PRO A 191 18.62 -11.03 19.94
CA PRO A 191 20.01 -10.68 19.66
C PRO A 191 20.34 -9.22 20.01
N GLU A 192 19.35 -8.38 20.29
CA GLU A 192 19.53 -7.01 20.77
C GLU A 192 19.49 -6.89 22.30
N ILE A 193 19.40 -8.00 23.04
CA ILE A 193 19.39 -8.02 24.52
C ILE A 193 20.54 -7.23 25.14
N PRO A 194 21.81 -7.32 24.68
CA PRO A 194 22.90 -6.56 25.30
C PRO A 194 22.71 -5.04 25.20
N VAL A 195 22.16 -4.58 24.06
CA VAL A 195 21.88 -3.16 23.82
C VAL A 195 20.70 -2.70 24.67
N LEU A 196 19.68 -3.54 24.80
CA LEU A 196 18.53 -3.27 25.68
C LEU A 196 18.96 -3.23 27.15
N LEU A 197 19.85 -4.11 27.58
CA LEU A 197 20.36 -4.13 28.95
C LEU A 197 21.11 -2.83 29.25
N ALA A 198 22.01 -2.39 28.36
CA ALA A 198 22.67 -1.10 28.47
C ALA A 198 21.65 0.07 28.52
N GLY A 199 20.63 0.02 27.66
CA GLY A 199 19.52 0.98 27.68
C GLY A 199 18.74 0.98 29.00
N THR A 200 18.46 -0.18 29.59
CA THR A 200 17.76 -0.28 30.88
C THR A 200 18.59 0.32 32.01
N ILE A 201 19.91 0.11 32.04
CA ILE A 201 20.79 0.73 33.04
C ILE A 201 20.75 2.25 32.92
N SER A 202 20.92 2.79 31.72
CA SER A 202 20.80 4.24 31.49
C SER A 202 19.39 4.77 31.82
N GLY A 203 18.35 3.98 31.54
CA GLY A 203 16.95 4.32 31.85
C GLY A 203 16.68 4.39 33.35
N VAL A 204 17.22 3.46 34.13
CA VAL A 204 17.12 3.45 35.60
C VAL A 204 17.87 4.65 36.20
N ILE A 205 19.09 4.92 35.72
CA ILE A 205 19.86 6.10 36.15
C ILE A 205 19.04 7.37 35.89
N ASN A 206 18.50 7.53 34.68
CA ASN A 206 17.70 8.70 34.32
C ASN A 206 16.40 8.80 35.13
N GLY A 207 15.74 7.67 35.41
CA GLY A 207 14.52 7.62 36.23
C GLY A 207 14.75 8.01 37.70
N ALA A 208 15.92 7.71 38.26
CA ALA A 208 16.27 8.06 39.63
C ALA A 208 16.54 9.57 39.85
N ILE A 209 16.80 10.32 38.78
CA ILE A 209 17.16 11.75 38.86
C ILE A 209 16.04 12.58 39.48
N LEU A 210 14.79 12.36 39.08
CA LEU A 210 13.65 13.16 39.55
C LEU A 210 13.40 12.97 41.07
N PRO A 211 13.33 11.74 41.61
CA PRO A 211 13.26 11.54 43.06
C PRO A 211 14.47 12.10 43.82
N LEU A 212 15.69 11.91 43.29
CA LEU A 212 16.91 12.40 43.91
C LEU A 212 16.94 13.93 43.97
N PHE A 213 16.43 14.60 42.93
CA PHE A 213 16.25 16.04 42.90
C PHE A 213 15.35 16.53 44.07
N GLY A 214 14.31 15.78 44.42
CA GLY A 214 13.46 16.06 45.58
C GLY A 214 14.22 16.05 46.91
N ILE A 215 15.10 15.06 47.12
CA ILE A 215 15.98 15.00 48.31
C ILE A 215 16.94 16.19 48.33
N LEU A 216 17.55 16.53 47.20
CA LEU A 216 18.50 17.64 47.14
C LEU A 216 17.83 18.96 47.52
N ILE A 217 16.63 19.22 47.02
CA ILE A 217 15.85 20.41 47.41
C ILE A 217 15.53 20.39 48.91
N SER A 218 15.12 19.24 49.46
CA SER A 218 14.85 19.11 50.90
C SER A 218 16.08 19.46 51.75
N ASN A 219 17.26 18.99 51.36
CA ASN A 219 18.51 19.27 52.08
C ASN A 219 18.96 20.73 51.93
N VAL A 220 18.74 21.34 50.76
CA VAL A 220 18.98 22.78 50.58
C VAL A 220 18.07 23.61 51.49
N ILE A 221 16.78 23.25 51.58
CA ILE A 221 15.85 23.90 52.49
C ILE A 221 16.33 23.75 53.95
N LYS A 222 16.78 22.55 54.34
CA LYS A 222 17.30 22.30 55.69
C LYS A 222 18.53 23.16 56.00
N ALA A 223 19.43 23.34 55.04
CA ALA A 223 20.63 24.17 55.21
C ALA A 223 20.28 25.63 55.57
N PHE A 224 19.16 26.18 55.08
CA PHE A 224 18.71 27.53 55.45
C PHE A 224 18.36 27.72 56.93
N TYR A 225 18.13 26.62 57.67
CA TYR A 225 17.83 26.66 59.10
C TYR A 225 19.09 26.50 59.99
N GLU A 226 20.27 26.29 59.41
CA GLU A 226 21.54 26.15 60.14
C GLU A 226 22.26 27.50 60.36
N PRO A 227 23.14 27.61 61.38
CA PRO A 227 23.84 28.84 61.69
C PRO A 227 24.71 29.35 60.51
N PRO A 228 25.02 30.66 60.45
CA PRO A 228 25.56 31.31 59.23
C PRO A 228 26.88 30.73 58.68
N HIS A 229 27.67 30.09 59.54
CA HIS A 229 28.96 29.51 59.20
C HIS A 229 28.83 28.12 58.54
N GLU A 230 27.88 27.29 58.97
CA GLU A 230 27.57 25.99 58.38
C GLU A 230 26.73 26.14 57.10
N LEU A 231 25.82 27.12 57.06
CA LEU A 231 25.02 27.49 55.90
C LEU A 231 25.84 27.63 54.60
N LYS A 232 26.96 28.39 54.64
CA LYS A 232 27.78 28.62 53.44
C LYS A 232 28.48 27.36 52.95
N LYS A 233 28.91 26.49 53.87
CA LYS A 233 29.59 25.24 53.54
C LYS A 233 28.61 24.26 52.88
N ASP A 234 27.42 24.13 53.46
CA ASP A 234 26.37 23.25 52.96
C ASP A 234 25.79 23.74 51.64
N ALA A 235 25.55 25.04 51.48
CA ALA A 235 25.09 25.60 50.21
C ALA A 235 26.09 25.33 49.07
N ASN A 236 27.39 25.50 49.32
CA ASN A 236 28.42 25.20 48.33
C ASN A 236 28.45 23.70 48.00
N PHE A 237 28.36 22.83 49.00
CA PHE A 237 28.34 21.38 48.81
C PHE A 237 27.12 20.93 47.97
N TRP A 238 25.91 21.33 48.37
CA TRP A 238 24.69 20.94 47.67
C TRP A 238 24.63 21.52 46.25
N SER A 239 25.11 22.76 46.01
CA SER A 239 25.18 23.33 44.66
C SER A 239 26.10 22.51 43.73
N LEU A 240 27.23 22.02 44.24
CA LEU A 240 28.14 21.16 43.47
C LEU A 240 27.48 19.82 43.14
N ILE A 241 26.72 19.24 44.08
CA ILE A 241 25.93 18.02 43.83
C ILE A 241 24.86 18.24 42.74
N PHE A 242 24.22 19.41 42.69
CA PHE A 242 23.29 19.75 41.59
C PHE A 242 23.98 19.79 40.23
N VAL A 243 25.20 20.35 40.15
CA VAL A 243 25.99 20.36 38.92
C VAL A 243 26.35 18.93 38.48
N VAL A 244 26.77 18.08 39.43
CA VAL A 244 27.06 16.65 39.16
C VAL A 244 25.80 15.93 38.67
N LEU A 245 24.66 16.14 39.30
CA LEU A 245 23.38 15.55 38.89
C LEU A 245 22.99 16.00 37.47
N GLY A 246 23.20 17.29 37.15
CA GLY A 246 22.99 17.84 35.82
C GLY A 246 23.89 17.19 34.76
N ALA A 247 25.18 16.99 35.06
CA ALA A 247 26.12 16.30 34.18
C ALA A 247 25.72 14.83 33.95
N VAL A 248 25.27 14.13 35.01
CA VAL A 248 24.76 12.76 34.91
C VAL A 248 23.50 12.72 34.03
N SER A 249 22.57 13.64 34.22
CA SER A 249 21.35 13.76 33.40
C SER A 249 21.67 13.99 31.92
N PHE A 250 22.60 14.91 31.66
CA PHE A 250 23.06 15.25 30.32
C PHE A 250 23.63 14.03 29.57
N LEU A 251 24.26 13.09 30.28
CA LEU A 251 24.79 11.87 29.67
C LEU A 251 23.76 10.73 29.63
N ALA A 252 22.99 10.54 30.70
CA ALA A 252 22.06 9.42 30.85
C ALA A 252 20.83 9.53 29.93
N CYS A 253 20.27 10.74 29.76
CA CYS A 253 19.10 10.97 28.92
C CYS A 253 19.34 10.61 27.44
N PRO A 254 20.40 11.11 26.77
CA PRO A 254 20.69 10.72 25.39
C PRO A 254 21.18 9.26 25.29
N ALA A 255 21.95 8.75 26.26
CA ALA A 255 22.37 7.35 26.26
C ALA A 255 21.17 6.39 26.26
N ARG A 256 20.18 6.63 27.12
CA ARG A 256 18.92 5.87 27.15
C ARG A 256 18.22 5.87 25.78
N THR A 257 17.97 7.06 25.23
CA THR A 257 17.29 7.22 23.93
C THR A 257 18.08 6.55 22.80
N TYR A 258 19.41 6.65 22.83
CA TYR A 258 20.27 6.04 21.82
C TYR A 258 20.22 4.51 21.87
N PHE A 259 20.41 3.89 23.04
CA PHE A 259 20.44 2.42 23.14
C PHE A 259 19.10 1.79 22.76
N PHE A 260 17.98 2.31 23.27
CA PHE A 260 16.67 1.80 22.88
C PHE A 260 16.34 2.12 21.41
N GLY A 261 16.73 3.29 20.91
CA GLY A 261 16.58 3.66 19.50
C GLY A 261 17.33 2.72 18.55
N VAL A 262 18.57 2.36 18.87
CA VAL A 262 19.38 1.40 18.10
C VAL A 262 18.75 0.01 18.14
N ALA A 263 18.26 -0.45 19.30
CA ALA A 263 17.56 -1.73 19.41
C ALA A 263 16.29 -1.75 18.54
N GLY A 264 15.47 -0.69 18.60
CA GLY A 264 14.29 -0.53 17.75
C GLY A 264 14.62 -0.54 16.25
N CYS A 265 15.68 0.18 15.84
CA CYS A 265 16.15 0.23 14.44
C CYS A 265 16.69 -1.11 13.92
N ARG A 266 17.35 -1.92 14.76
CA ARG A 266 17.80 -3.27 14.37
C ARG A 266 16.64 -4.24 14.25
N LEU A 267 15.71 -4.20 15.20
CA LEU A 267 14.52 -5.04 15.19
C LEU A 267 13.66 -4.78 13.94
N ILE A 268 13.39 -3.51 13.60
CA ILE A 268 12.60 -3.17 12.42
C ILE A 268 13.25 -3.63 11.12
N LYS A 269 14.58 -3.50 11.00
CA LYS A 269 15.31 -4.02 9.83
C LYS A 269 15.10 -5.52 9.67
N ARG A 270 15.18 -6.28 10.79
CA ARG A 270 14.95 -7.73 10.78
C ARG A 270 13.49 -8.07 10.43
N VAL A 271 12.52 -7.43 11.07
CA VAL A 271 11.09 -7.66 10.82
C VAL A 271 10.75 -7.39 9.36
N ARG A 272 11.20 -6.26 8.79
CA ARG A 272 10.99 -5.95 7.37
C ARG A 272 11.60 -6.99 6.45
N SER A 273 12.83 -7.43 6.73
CA SER A 273 13.49 -8.46 5.91
C SER A 273 12.74 -9.80 5.96
N MET A 274 12.31 -10.26 7.14
CA MET A 274 11.58 -11.51 7.29
C MET A 274 10.20 -11.45 6.63
N CYS A 275 9.48 -10.34 6.80
CA CYS A 275 8.19 -10.14 6.15
C CYS A 275 8.34 -10.11 4.63
N PHE A 276 9.30 -9.34 4.12
CA PHE A 276 9.54 -9.24 2.68
C PHE A 276 9.95 -10.59 2.07
N GLU A 277 10.91 -11.30 2.70
CA GLU A 277 11.33 -12.64 2.26
C GLU A 277 10.15 -13.63 2.24
N LYS A 278 9.23 -13.52 3.20
CA LYS A 278 8.06 -14.39 3.25
C LYS A 278 7.03 -14.04 2.18
N VAL A 279 6.80 -12.76 1.92
CA VAL A 279 5.89 -12.27 0.88
C VAL A 279 6.34 -12.75 -0.50
N ILE A 280 7.62 -12.62 -0.85
CA ILE A 280 8.12 -13.03 -2.19
C ILE A 280 8.06 -14.54 -2.43
N ARG A 281 7.91 -15.36 -1.37
CA ARG A 281 7.80 -16.82 -1.46
C ARG A 281 6.35 -17.32 -1.42
N MET A 282 5.37 -16.42 -1.35
CA MET A 282 3.96 -16.81 -1.41
C MET A 282 3.55 -17.20 -2.82
N GLU A 283 2.54 -18.06 -2.90
CA GLU A 283 1.93 -18.46 -4.17
C GLU A 283 1.23 -17.28 -4.84
N VAL A 284 1.14 -17.30 -6.17
CA VAL A 284 0.52 -16.21 -6.95
C VAL A 284 -0.95 -16.01 -6.55
N GLY A 285 -1.67 -17.09 -6.24
CA GLY A 285 -3.07 -17.02 -5.78
C GLY A 285 -3.28 -16.28 -4.45
N TRP A 286 -2.24 -16.17 -3.61
CA TRP A 286 -2.32 -15.37 -2.38
C TRP A 286 -2.41 -13.87 -2.69
N PHE A 287 -1.84 -13.41 -3.81
CA PHE A 287 -1.91 -12.02 -4.25
C PHE A 287 -3.21 -11.67 -4.99
N ASP A 288 -4.04 -12.66 -5.32
CA ASP A 288 -5.33 -12.44 -5.99
C ASP A 288 -6.39 -11.89 -5.02
N GLU A 289 -6.20 -12.07 -3.70
CA GLU A 289 -7.07 -11.52 -2.67
C GLU A 289 -6.88 -9.99 -2.55
N PRO A 290 -7.95 -9.16 -2.55
CA PRO A 290 -7.84 -7.70 -2.47
C PRO A 290 -7.10 -7.20 -1.23
N GLU A 291 -7.12 -7.95 -0.12
CA GLU A 291 -6.37 -7.62 1.10
C GLU A 291 -4.85 -7.79 0.99
N HIS A 292 -4.39 -8.46 -0.06
CA HIS A 292 -3.01 -8.81 -0.34
C HIS A 292 -2.51 -8.12 -1.62
N SER A 293 -3.18 -7.02 -2.02
CA SER A 293 -2.68 -6.11 -3.04
C SER A 293 -1.28 -5.60 -2.69
N SER A 294 -0.50 -5.35 -3.74
CA SER A 294 0.85 -4.79 -3.65
C SER A 294 0.91 -3.49 -2.83
N GLY A 295 -0.11 -2.62 -2.96
CA GLY A 295 -0.21 -1.36 -2.22
C GLY A 295 -0.43 -1.58 -0.72
N VAL A 296 -1.31 -2.50 -0.36
CA VAL A 296 -1.62 -2.82 1.05
C VAL A 296 -0.41 -3.45 1.75
N ILE A 297 0.28 -4.37 1.08
CA ILE A 297 1.49 -5.00 1.62
C ILE A 297 2.60 -3.98 1.81
N GLY A 298 2.80 -3.09 0.83
CA GLY A 298 3.78 -1.99 0.94
C GLY A 298 3.47 -1.07 2.12
N ALA A 299 2.20 -0.71 2.30
CA ALA A 299 1.74 0.08 3.44
C ALA A 299 2.00 -0.62 4.78
N ARG A 300 1.66 -1.91 4.91
CA ARG A 300 1.91 -2.68 6.15
C ARG A 300 3.41 -2.83 6.45
N LEU A 301 4.23 -3.10 5.44
CA LEU A 301 5.68 -3.26 5.61
C LEU A 301 6.37 -1.93 6.02
N SER A 302 5.78 -0.80 5.64
CA SER A 302 6.26 0.53 6.05
C SER A 302 5.68 0.97 7.40
N ALA A 303 4.36 1.11 7.49
CA ALA A 303 3.63 1.72 8.58
C ALA A 303 3.56 0.82 9.82
N ASP A 304 3.01 -0.39 9.73
CA ASP A 304 2.87 -1.30 10.89
C ASP A 304 4.24 -1.69 11.45
N ALA A 305 5.22 -1.82 10.58
CA ALA A 305 6.58 -2.10 11.00
C ALA A 305 7.16 -0.90 11.80
N SER A 306 6.86 0.35 11.39
CA SER A 306 7.29 1.54 12.12
C SER A 306 6.64 1.69 13.50
N THR A 307 5.39 1.24 13.68
CA THR A 307 4.74 1.27 15.00
C THR A 307 5.40 0.28 15.96
N VAL A 308 5.83 -0.89 15.47
CA VAL A 308 6.63 -1.85 16.24
C VAL A 308 7.98 -1.25 16.68
N ARG A 309 8.63 -0.44 15.82
CA ARG A 309 9.83 0.31 16.20
C ARG A 309 9.55 1.27 17.35
N GLY A 310 8.48 2.06 17.28
CA GLY A 310 8.11 3.02 18.32
C GLY A 310 7.81 2.34 19.67
N LEU A 311 7.16 1.17 19.64
CA LEU A 311 6.89 0.37 20.84
C LEU A 311 8.18 -0.09 21.55
N VAL A 312 9.16 -0.59 20.81
CA VAL A 312 10.40 -1.12 21.41
C VAL A 312 11.44 -0.03 21.68
N GLY A 313 11.50 1.00 20.83
CA GLY A 313 12.48 2.08 20.92
C GLY A 313 12.08 3.19 21.88
N ASP A 314 10.82 3.62 21.86
CA ASP A 314 10.39 4.80 22.62
C ASP A 314 9.56 4.38 23.84
N ALA A 315 8.52 3.58 23.62
CA ALA A 315 7.58 3.23 24.70
C ALA A 315 8.25 2.37 25.79
N LEU A 316 9.07 1.38 25.41
CA LEU A 316 9.81 0.57 26.38
C LEU A 316 10.80 1.42 27.20
N ALA A 317 11.49 2.35 26.55
CA ALA A 317 12.41 3.27 27.22
C ALA A 317 11.70 4.14 28.25
N GLN A 318 10.50 4.62 27.91
CA GLN A 318 9.64 5.41 28.79
C GLN A 318 9.12 4.57 29.97
N ILE A 319 8.61 3.37 29.72
CA ILE A 319 8.12 2.46 30.77
C ILE A 319 9.21 2.14 31.79
N VAL A 320 10.43 1.83 31.34
CA VAL A 320 11.55 1.52 32.23
C VAL A 320 11.90 2.73 33.10
N GLN A 321 11.97 3.92 32.51
CA GLN A 321 12.25 5.17 33.24
C GLN A 321 11.17 5.46 34.28
N ASP A 322 9.90 5.43 33.89
CA ASP A 322 8.77 5.78 34.77
C ASP A 322 8.64 4.76 35.90
N THR A 323 8.85 3.47 35.61
CA THR A 323 8.88 2.42 36.63
C THR A 323 10.04 2.63 37.61
N ALA A 324 11.24 2.94 37.11
CA ALA A 324 12.39 3.22 37.96
C ALA A 324 12.16 4.45 38.84
N SER A 325 11.61 5.54 38.28
CA SER A 325 11.26 6.75 39.02
C SER A 325 10.23 6.47 40.11
N ALA A 326 9.20 5.67 39.80
CA ALA A 326 8.17 5.29 40.76
C ALA A 326 8.75 4.46 41.91
N VAL A 327 9.61 3.47 41.61
CA VAL A 327 10.24 2.62 42.64
C VAL A 327 11.17 3.42 43.53
N VAL A 328 12.05 4.24 42.96
CA VAL A 328 13.01 5.06 43.73
C VAL A 328 12.26 6.11 44.55
N GLY A 329 11.26 6.79 43.96
CA GLY A 329 10.44 7.76 44.67
C GLY A 329 9.66 7.17 45.83
N LEU A 330 9.08 5.99 45.64
CA LEU A 330 8.34 5.29 46.69
C LEU A 330 9.28 4.82 47.82
N ALA A 331 10.47 4.31 47.49
CA ALA A 331 11.47 3.91 48.47
C ALA A 331 11.89 5.10 49.36
N ILE A 332 12.21 6.24 48.74
CA ILE A 332 12.56 7.49 49.45
C ILE A 332 11.40 7.96 50.33
N ALA A 333 10.16 7.90 49.84
CA ALA A 333 8.99 8.33 50.61
C ALA A 333 8.77 7.47 51.86
N PHE A 334 8.93 6.15 51.76
CA PHE A 334 8.82 5.24 52.90
C PHE A 334 9.96 5.42 53.91
N GLU A 335 11.18 5.70 53.44
CA GLU A 335 12.33 5.98 54.30
C GLU A 335 12.14 7.30 55.08
N ALA A 336 11.62 8.34 54.42
CA ALA A 336 11.37 9.63 55.07
C ALA A 336 10.22 9.55 56.09
N SER A 337 9.07 9.01 55.70
CA SER A 337 7.92 8.87 56.59
C SER A 337 6.90 7.87 56.05
N TRP A 338 6.81 6.70 56.66
CA TRP A 338 5.88 5.64 56.23
C TRP A 338 4.40 6.07 56.31
N GLN A 339 4.02 6.94 57.25
CA GLN A 339 2.65 7.42 57.43
C GLN A 339 2.20 8.31 56.27
N LEU A 340 3.00 9.32 55.87
CA LEU A 340 2.67 10.20 54.75
C LEU A 340 2.77 9.44 53.42
N ALA A 341 3.70 8.50 53.29
CA ALA A 341 3.84 7.67 52.09
C ALA A 341 2.58 6.81 51.82
N LEU A 342 1.99 6.21 52.86
CA LEU A 342 0.75 5.44 52.72
C LEU A 342 -0.44 6.30 52.26
N ILE A 343 -0.53 7.55 52.76
CA ILE A 343 -1.57 8.50 52.34
C ILE A 343 -1.42 8.83 50.85
N ILE A 344 -0.19 9.12 50.40
CA ILE A 344 0.09 9.41 48.99
C ILE A 344 -0.20 8.18 48.11
N LEU A 345 0.20 6.99 48.55
CA LEU A 345 -0.07 5.74 47.84
C LEU A 345 -1.57 5.48 47.67
N ALA A 346 -2.38 5.81 48.68
CA ALA A 346 -3.84 5.72 48.61
C ALA A 346 -4.46 6.75 47.65
N MET A 347 -3.81 7.90 47.42
CA MET A 347 -4.28 8.93 46.48
C MET A 347 -4.02 8.58 45.00
N ILE A 348 -2.95 7.83 44.69
CA ILE A 348 -2.60 7.43 43.32
C ILE A 348 -3.76 6.79 42.54
N PRO A 349 -4.48 5.77 43.04
CA PRO A 349 -5.60 5.18 42.31
C PRO A 349 -6.77 6.15 42.11
N MET A 350 -6.98 7.08 43.05
CA MET A 350 -8.03 8.11 42.93
C MET A 350 -7.72 9.10 41.80
N ILE A 351 -6.46 9.54 41.69
CA ILE A 351 -5.98 10.38 40.59
C ILE A 351 -6.10 9.63 39.26
N GLY A 352 -5.72 8.34 39.24
CA GLY A 352 -5.85 7.48 38.07
C GLY A 352 -7.30 7.30 37.60
N LEU A 353 -8.23 7.09 38.52
CA LEU A 353 -9.67 6.98 38.22
C LEU A 353 -10.21 8.29 37.61
N ASN A 354 -9.82 9.43 38.18
CA ASN A 354 -10.20 10.75 37.65
C ASN A 354 -9.68 10.95 36.22
N GLY A 355 -8.40 10.64 35.98
CA GLY A 355 -7.81 10.72 34.63
C GLY A 355 -8.50 9.78 33.63
N TYR A 356 -8.84 8.56 34.06
CA TYR A 356 -9.59 7.62 33.23
C TYR A 356 -10.99 8.14 32.87
N ALA A 357 -11.72 8.70 33.85
CA ALA A 357 -13.02 9.30 33.62
C ALA A 357 -12.93 10.47 32.62
N GLN A 358 -11.92 11.34 32.76
CA GLN A 358 -11.69 12.46 31.84
C GLN A 358 -11.39 12.00 30.40
N ILE A 359 -10.53 10.99 30.22
CA ILE A 359 -10.23 10.43 28.90
C ILE A 359 -11.48 9.80 28.27
N LYS A 360 -12.27 9.06 29.05
CA LYS A 360 -13.51 8.44 28.56
C LYS A 360 -14.53 9.50 28.14
N PHE A 361 -14.68 10.55 28.94
CA PHE A 361 -15.57 11.68 28.64
C PHE A 361 -15.16 12.36 27.33
N MET A 362 -13.88 12.71 27.16
CA MET A 362 -13.39 13.40 25.96
C MET A 362 -13.52 12.57 24.68
N LYS A 363 -13.34 11.24 24.78
CA LYS A 363 -13.61 10.31 23.65
C LYS A 363 -15.09 10.25 23.29
N GLY A 364 -15.99 10.25 24.28
CA GLY A 364 -17.43 10.29 24.06
C GLY A 364 -17.87 11.54 23.30
N PHE A 365 -17.41 12.73 23.73
CA PHE A 365 -17.71 14.00 23.06
C PHE A 365 -17.20 14.06 21.61
N SER A 366 -16.02 13.48 21.35
CA SER A 366 -15.45 13.45 20.00
C SER A 366 -16.23 12.52 19.06
N ALA A 367 -16.84 11.45 19.60
CA ALA A 367 -17.71 10.55 18.84
C ALA A 367 -19.04 11.23 18.53
N ASP A 368 -19.68 11.86 19.51
CA ASP A 368 -20.95 12.57 19.31
C ASP A 368 -20.78 13.77 18.36
N ALA A 369 -19.71 14.55 18.48
CA ALA A 369 -19.44 15.68 17.59
C ALA A 369 -19.25 15.27 16.12
N LYS A 370 -18.75 14.05 15.85
CA LYS A 370 -18.67 13.52 14.48
C LYS A 370 -20.03 13.09 13.95
N VAL A 371 -20.93 12.59 14.80
CA VAL A 371 -22.28 12.16 14.41
C VAL A 371 -23.17 13.35 14.04
N TYR A 372 -22.97 14.52 14.68
CA TYR A 372 -23.71 15.75 14.34
C TYR A 372 -23.12 16.54 13.15
N ALA A 373 -21.95 16.17 12.66
CA ALA A 373 -21.25 16.83 11.55
C ALA A 373 -21.45 16.15 10.17
N THR A 374 -22.12 14.99 10.15
CA THR A 374 -22.65 14.30 8.96
C THR A 374 -24.16 14.45 8.92
#